data_AF-A0A1H9C3Q4-F1
#
_entry.id   AF-A0A1H9C3Q4-F1
#
_cell.length_a   1.000
_cell.length_b   1.000
_cell.length_c   1.000
_cell.angle_alpha   90.00
_cell.angle_beta   90.00
_cell.angle_gamma   90.00
#
_symmetry.space_group_name_H-M   'P 1'
#
loop_
_entity.id
_entity.type
_entity.pdbx_description
1 polymer ?
#
loop_
_entity_poly.entity_id
_entity_poly.type
_entity_poly.pdbx_seq_one_letter_code
_entity_poly.pdbx_strand_id
1 'polypeptide(L)'
;MSRGSDAGDTERGLVRRRRWTGAAVTCAATALALVHVLFPELSIDSTAVALLVIALVPWLGDLFHSIELPGGARLEYRRLEERIGAAEERATRLDQQVDGAAATARVALAAANGPDPEDRRGTEDDASWAADALERLVTEYAQVRERMPSSSLRTARQERIFGEMLKVVPRVPGFDTDAMLASEKPGERVAALARLYAEPDQAKLEVLLDAAAREELPFLLYWCANTTDRLLSDTAADTDSVPVGLVRRLRTRLAELPAGSDPARSLRRILRRLDPSTTPPVTGG
;
A
#
# COMPACT_ATOMS: atom_id res chain seq x y z
N MET A 1 -40.31 52.72 -17.07
CA MET A 1 -39.00 52.09 -16.78
C MET A 1 -38.77 52.20 -15.28
N SER A 2 -38.96 51.11 -14.53
CA SER A 2 -38.74 51.07 -13.07
C SER A 2 -38.07 49.73 -12.75
N ARG A 3 -36.80 49.78 -12.38
CA ARG A 3 -36.00 48.66 -11.87
C ARG A 3 -34.96 49.22 -10.92
N GLY A 4 -35.01 48.79 -9.67
CA GLY A 4 -33.97 49.04 -8.68
C GLY A 4 -34.52 49.21 -7.28
N SER A 5 -34.90 48.11 -6.61
CA SER A 5 -35.08 48.10 -5.15
C SER A 5 -35.23 46.70 -4.53
N ASP A 6 -34.35 45.74 -4.87
CA ASP A 6 -34.47 44.37 -4.33
C ASP A 6 -33.19 43.81 -3.64
N ALA A 7 -32.12 44.61 -3.55
CA ALA A 7 -30.85 44.17 -2.93
C ALA A 7 -30.69 44.56 -1.45
N GLY A 8 -31.60 45.37 -0.89
CA GLY A 8 -31.43 45.98 0.45
C GLY A 8 -32.11 45.25 1.61
N ASP A 9 -32.89 44.20 1.34
CA ASP A 9 -33.69 43.50 2.37
C ASP A 9 -33.04 42.21 2.89
N THR A 10 -32.11 41.63 2.14
CA THR A 10 -31.42 40.39 2.53
C THR A 10 -30.34 40.62 3.59
N GLU A 11 -29.66 41.77 3.61
CA GLU A 11 -28.60 42.07 4.60
C GLU A 11 -29.14 42.35 6.01
N ARG A 12 -30.37 42.89 6.14
CA ARG A 12 -30.94 43.23 7.47
C ARG A 12 -31.35 42.00 8.28
N GLY A 13 -31.63 40.88 7.61
CA GLY A 13 -32.01 39.61 8.26
C GLY A 13 -30.87 38.91 8.99
N LEU A 14 -29.63 39.05 8.52
CA LEU A 14 -28.47 38.35 9.06
C LEU A 14 -27.91 39.03 10.33
N VAL A 15 -27.94 40.37 10.39
CA VAL A 15 -27.48 41.13 11.56
C VAL A 15 -28.39 40.92 12.79
N ARG A 16 -29.69 40.68 12.57
CA ARG A 16 -30.66 40.49 13.65
C ARG A 16 -30.51 39.13 14.35
N ARG A 17 -30.13 38.05 13.64
CA ARG A 17 -29.93 36.71 14.24
C ARG A 17 -28.70 36.63 15.14
N ARG A 18 -27.61 37.36 14.81
CA ARG A 18 -26.35 37.35 15.58
C ARG A 18 -26.46 38.04 16.96
N ARG A 19 -27.41 38.96 17.14
CA ARG A 19 -27.67 39.60 18.45
C ARG A 19 -28.47 38.71 19.41
N TRP A 20 -29.20 37.73 18.89
CA TRP A 20 -30.04 36.84 19.70
C TRP A 20 -29.25 35.72 20.36
N THR A 21 -28.18 35.24 19.72
CA THR A 21 -27.30 34.21 20.30
C THR A 21 -26.54 34.73 21.51
N GLY A 22 -25.97 35.94 21.43
CA GLY A 22 -25.31 36.58 22.56
C GLY A 22 -26.28 36.88 23.73
N ALA A 23 -27.50 37.31 23.42
CA ALA A 23 -28.54 37.52 24.43
C ALA A 23 -28.95 36.21 25.12
N ALA A 24 -29.06 35.11 24.38
CA ALA A 24 -29.41 33.79 24.93
C ALA A 24 -28.32 33.26 25.88
N VAL A 25 -27.05 33.37 25.50
CA VAL A 25 -25.91 32.94 26.35
C VAL A 25 -25.85 33.77 27.63
N THR A 26 -26.02 35.09 27.51
CA THR A 26 -26.02 35.97 28.68
C THR A 26 -27.20 35.65 29.60
N CYS A 27 -28.41 35.47 29.07
CA CYS A 27 -29.58 35.03 29.84
C CYS A 27 -29.36 33.70 30.55
N ALA A 28 -28.78 32.70 29.87
CA ALA A 28 -28.52 31.39 30.44
C ALA A 28 -27.48 31.46 31.59
N ALA A 29 -26.39 32.21 31.40
CA ALA A 29 -25.37 32.41 32.43
C ALA A 29 -25.94 33.18 33.64
N THR A 30 -26.73 34.24 33.40
CA THR A 30 -27.39 35.00 34.47
C THR A 30 -28.41 34.15 35.23
N ALA A 31 -29.19 33.31 34.54
CA ALA A 31 -30.12 32.39 35.18
C ALA A 31 -29.40 31.34 36.04
N LEU A 32 -28.29 30.78 35.57
CA LEU A 32 -27.50 29.82 36.33
C LEU A 32 -26.91 30.45 37.60
N ALA A 33 -26.41 31.68 37.49
CA ALA A 33 -25.89 32.44 38.62
C ALA A 33 -26.99 32.76 39.66
N LEU A 34 -28.18 33.16 39.21
CA LEU A 34 -29.33 33.43 40.08
C LEU A 34 -29.82 32.17 40.81
N VAL A 35 -29.87 31.03 40.14
CA VAL A 35 -30.25 29.74 40.75
C VAL A 35 -29.25 29.35 41.84
N HIS A 36 -27.95 29.54 41.59
CA HIS A 36 -26.90 29.21 42.58
C HIS A 36 -26.94 30.12 43.82
N VAL A 37 -27.27 31.40 43.64
CA VAL A 37 -27.40 32.35 44.76
C VAL A 37 -28.65 32.07 45.60
N LEU A 38 -29.77 31.66 44.98
CA LEU A 38 -31.03 31.40 45.69
C LEU A 38 -31.09 30.02 46.36
N PHE A 39 -30.32 29.05 45.88
CA PHE A 39 -30.34 27.67 46.40
C PHE A 39 -28.92 27.12 46.59
N PRO A 40 -28.15 27.62 47.59
CA PRO A 40 -26.77 27.21 47.83
C PRO A 40 -26.60 25.76 48.31
N GLU A 41 -27.67 25.10 48.76
CA GLU A 41 -27.64 23.71 49.27
C GLU A 41 -27.98 22.63 48.22
N LEU A 42 -28.18 23.00 46.95
CA LEU A 42 -28.40 22.02 45.88
C LEU A 42 -27.11 21.20 45.65
N SER A 43 -27.08 19.97 46.16
CA SER A 43 -26.13 18.94 45.75
C SER A 43 -26.33 18.66 44.26
N ILE A 44 -25.50 19.27 43.42
CA ILE A 44 -25.53 19.06 41.97
C ILE A 44 -25.15 17.60 41.72
N ASP A 45 -26.17 16.78 41.49
CA ASP A 45 -25.99 15.37 41.21
C ASP A 45 -25.18 15.20 39.93
N SER A 46 -24.27 14.23 39.91
CA SER A 46 -23.38 13.96 38.76
C SER A 46 -24.17 13.78 37.46
N THR A 47 -25.38 13.22 37.58
CA THR A 47 -26.37 13.07 36.51
C THR A 47 -26.82 14.41 35.93
N ALA A 48 -27.04 15.43 36.76
CA ALA A 48 -27.45 16.77 36.31
C ALA A 48 -26.32 17.48 35.55
N VAL A 49 -25.07 17.31 35.98
CA VAL A 49 -23.89 17.83 35.25
C VAL A 49 -23.74 17.15 33.90
N ALA A 50 -23.88 15.83 33.84
CA ALA A 50 -23.80 15.08 32.59
C ALA A 50 -24.87 15.53 31.58
N LEU A 51 -26.11 15.73 32.05
CA LEU A 51 -27.21 16.25 31.21
C LEU A 51 -26.96 17.69 30.75
N LEU A 52 -26.38 18.54 31.59
CA LEU A 52 -26.00 19.90 31.22
C LEU A 52 -24.93 19.90 30.12
N VAL A 53 -23.91 19.05 30.25
CA VAL A 53 -22.86 18.90 29.23
C VAL A 53 -23.45 18.41 27.91
N ILE A 54 -24.25 17.35 27.93
CA ILE A 54 -24.91 16.80 26.73
C ILE A 54 -25.82 17.85 26.07
N ALA A 55 -26.53 18.67 26.85
CA ALA A 55 -27.38 19.74 26.33
C ALA A 55 -26.58 20.89 25.68
N LEU A 56 -25.31 21.10 26.08
CA LEU A 56 -24.42 22.11 25.53
C LEU A 56 -23.64 21.64 24.28
N VAL A 57 -23.47 20.31 24.08
CA VAL A 57 -22.72 19.73 22.94
C VAL A 57 -23.23 20.20 21.56
N PRO A 58 -24.54 20.23 21.26
CA PRO A 58 -25.04 20.67 19.95
C PRO A 58 -24.69 22.12 19.63
N TRP A 59 -24.52 22.96 20.65
CA TRP A 59 -24.18 24.38 20.52
C TRP A 59 -22.67 24.61 20.35
N LEU A 60 -21.83 23.70 20.85
CA LEU A 60 -20.37 23.77 20.62
C LEU A 60 -20.03 23.53 19.14
N GLY A 61 -20.81 22.72 18.42
CA GLY A 61 -20.59 22.45 16.98
C GLY A 61 -20.58 23.73 16.13
N ASP A 62 -21.46 24.68 16.42
CA ASP A 62 -21.51 25.98 15.73
C ASP A 62 -20.35 26.91 16.12
N LEU A 63 -19.79 26.74 17.33
CA LEU A 63 -18.61 27.49 17.78
C LEU A 63 -17.33 27.04 17.03
N PHE A 64 -17.23 25.77 16.64
CA PHE A 64 -16.09 25.22 15.92
C PHE A 64 -16.07 25.60 14.42
N HIS A 65 -17.21 25.97 13.83
CA HIS A 65 -17.28 26.39 12.43
C HIS A 65 -17.00 27.88 12.19
N SER A 66 -16.91 28.71 13.24
CA SER A 66 -16.78 30.17 13.11
C SER A 66 -15.82 30.78 14.12
N ILE A 67 -14.65 30.19 14.32
CA ILE A 67 -13.48 30.95 14.82
C ILE A 67 -12.79 31.57 13.60
N GLU A 68 -13.44 32.59 13.03
CA GLU A 68 -12.74 33.59 12.21
C GLU A 68 -11.96 34.48 13.19
N LEU A 69 -10.72 34.08 13.48
CA LEU A 69 -9.80 34.92 14.26
C LEU A 69 -9.60 36.25 13.53
N PRO A 70 -9.67 37.39 14.24
CA PRO A 70 -9.32 38.70 13.69
C PRO A 70 -7.81 38.72 13.38
N GLY A 71 -7.44 38.30 12.18
CA GLY A 71 -6.05 38.09 11.77
C GLY A 71 -5.84 37.28 10.47
N GLY A 72 -6.90 36.77 9.81
CA GLY A 72 -6.77 36.20 8.47
C GLY A 72 -6.12 34.81 8.37
N ALA A 73 -5.98 34.08 9.48
CA ALA A 73 -5.38 32.74 9.50
C ALA A 73 -6.36 31.65 9.00
N ARG A 74 -6.59 31.59 7.68
CA ARG A 74 -7.33 30.49 7.01
C ARG A 74 -6.41 29.37 6.49
N LEU A 75 -5.15 29.35 6.92
CA LEU A 75 -4.07 28.53 6.34
C LEU A 75 -3.68 27.28 7.14
N GLU A 76 -4.09 27.13 8.41
CA GLU A 76 -3.59 26.03 9.25
C GLU A 76 -4.36 24.71 9.13
N TYR A 77 -5.67 24.74 8.85
CA TYR A 77 -6.46 23.50 8.77
C TYR A 77 -6.10 22.67 7.53
N ARG A 78 -5.94 23.30 6.36
CA ARG A 78 -5.45 22.63 5.14
C ARG A 78 -4.03 22.11 5.29
N ARG A 79 -3.13 22.90 5.90
CA ARG A 79 -1.76 22.45 6.17
C ARG A 79 -1.72 21.29 7.17
N LEU A 80 -2.65 21.24 8.12
CA LEU A 80 -2.74 20.13 9.07
C LEU A 80 -3.28 18.87 8.40
N GLU A 81 -4.33 18.96 7.60
CA GLU A 81 -4.83 17.85 6.78
C GLU A 81 -3.77 17.35 5.79
N GLU A 82 -3.06 18.25 5.11
CA GLU A 82 -1.94 17.90 4.22
C GLU A 82 -0.80 17.22 4.98
N ARG A 83 -0.47 17.68 6.19
CA ARG A 83 0.57 17.05 7.02
C ARG A 83 0.14 15.70 7.57
N ILE A 84 -1.13 15.52 7.91
CA ILE A 84 -1.70 14.23 8.36
C ILE A 84 -1.73 13.27 7.17
N GLY A 85 -2.26 13.66 6.01
CA GLY A 85 -2.28 12.84 4.80
C GLY A 85 -0.87 12.46 4.35
N ALA A 86 0.08 13.40 4.35
CA ALA A 86 1.48 13.09 4.03
C ALA A 86 2.14 12.17 5.07
N ALA A 87 1.75 12.26 6.35
CA ALA A 87 2.24 11.36 7.39
C ALA A 87 1.64 9.95 7.26
N GLU A 88 0.35 9.82 6.97
CA GLU A 88 -0.33 8.55 6.71
C GLU A 88 0.23 7.87 5.45
N GLU A 89 0.49 8.63 4.38
CA GLU A 89 1.17 8.12 3.19
C GLU A 89 2.58 7.62 3.51
N ARG A 90 3.34 8.35 4.35
CA ARG A 90 4.68 7.92 4.76
C ARG A 90 4.62 6.67 5.62
N ALA A 91 3.68 6.58 6.57
CA ALA A 91 3.49 5.40 7.41
C ALA A 91 3.12 4.17 6.56
N THR A 92 2.18 4.33 5.63
CA THR A 92 1.77 3.29 4.68
C THR A 92 2.95 2.83 3.81
N ARG A 93 3.82 3.76 3.36
CA ARG A 93 5.04 3.42 2.62
C ARG A 93 6.06 2.66 3.48
N LEU A 94 6.22 3.04 4.74
CA LEU A 94 7.13 2.40 5.70
C LEU A 94 6.69 0.96 6.00
N ASP A 95 5.43 0.74 6.33
CA ASP A 95 4.89 -0.61 6.58
C ASP A 95 5.09 -1.51 5.36
N GLN A 96 4.86 -1.00 4.16
CA GLN A 96 5.06 -1.74 2.90
C GLN A 96 6.54 -2.05 2.62
N GLN A 97 7.46 -1.15 2.97
CA GLN A 97 8.90 -1.41 2.87
C GLN A 97 9.34 -2.49 3.86
N VAL A 98 8.81 -2.46 5.08
CA VAL A 98 9.07 -3.46 6.12
C VAL A 98 8.54 -4.82 5.70
N ASP A 99 7.31 -4.92 5.20
CA ASP A 99 6.72 -6.18 4.73
C ASP A 99 7.51 -6.78 3.56
N GLY A 100 7.92 -5.95 2.60
CA GLY A 100 8.73 -6.37 1.46
C GLY A 100 10.13 -6.87 1.88
N ALA A 101 10.77 -6.15 2.81
CA ALA A 101 12.05 -6.56 3.38
C ALA A 101 11.92 -7.85 4.20
N ALA A 102 10.85 -8.00 4.98
CA ALA A 102 10.57 -9.18 5.78
C ALA A 102 10.30 -10.41 4.92
N ALA A 103 9.57 -10.29 3.80
CA ALA A 103 9.38 -11.38 2.84
C ALA A 103 10.71 -11.82 2.21
N THR A 104 11.53 -10.86 1.77
CA THR A 104 12.87 -11.15 1.22
C THR A 104 13.78 -11.81 2.26
N ALA A 105 13.76 -11.33 3.51
CA ALA A 105 14.51 -11.91 4.62
C ALA A 105 14.05 -13.33 4.95
N ARG A 106 12.74 -13.60 4.95
CA ARG A 106 12.19 -14.96 5.17
C ARG A 106 12.63 -15.92 4.08
N VAL A 107 12.67 -15.48 2.82
CA VAL A 107 13.20 -16.26 1.70
C VAL A 107 14.69 -16.53 1.84
N ALA A 108 15.47 -15.49 2.17
CA ALA A 108 16.90 -15.65 2.40
C ALA A 108 17.18 -16.61 3.57
N LEU A 109 16.40 -16.52 4.65
CA LEU A 109 16.50 -17.42 5.80
C LEU A 109 16.08 -18.85 5.46
N ALA A 110 15.01 -19.05 4.67
CA ALA A 110 14.64 -20.37 4.16
C ALA A 110 15.74 -20.95 3.27
N ALA A 111 16.30 -20.11 2.39
CA ALA A 111 17.43 -20.46 1.55
C ALA A 111 18.72 -20.77 2.35
N ALA A 112 18.88 -20.23 3.55
CA ALA A 112 19.99 -20.55 4.45
C ALA A 112 19.74 -21.84 5.26
N ASN A 113 18.51 -22.05 5.76
CA ASN A 113 18.19 -23.13 6.70
C ASN A 113 17.70 -24.43 6.06
N GLY A 114 17.29 -24.42 4.79
CA GLY A 114 16.92 -25.67 4.08
C GLY A 114 18.10 -26.67 4.04
N PRO A 115 17.82 -27.98 3.94
CA PRO A 115 18.86 -29.01 3.90
C PRO A 115 19.89 -28.71 2.81
N ASP A 116 21.17 -28.76 3.16
CA ASP A 116 22.24 -28.50 2.19
C ASP A 116 22.25 -29.63 1.16
N PRO A 117 22.06 -29.33 -0.14
CA PRO A 117 22.21 -30.33 -1.18
C PRO A 117 23.60 -30.97 -1.23
N GLU A 118 24.64 -30.30 -0.69
CA GLU A 118 26.03 -30.75 -0.77
C GLU A 118 26.36 -31.97 0.12
N ASP A 119 25.46 -32.36 1.03
CA ASP A 119 25.64 -33.58 1.85
C ASP A 119 25.41 -34.89 1.06
N ARG A 120 24.99 -34.81 -0.21
CA ARG A 120 24.92 -35.96 -1.13
C ARG A 120 26.00 -35.79 -2.20
N ARG A 121 26.98 -36.69 -2.25
CA ARG A 121 28.08 -36.63 -3.23
C ARG A 121 27.84 -37.58 -4.40
N GLY A 122 27.61 -37.02 -5.59
CA GLY A 122 27.80 -37.67 -6.88
C GLY A 122 27.20 -36.85 -8.03
N THR A 123 27.96 -36.40 -9.02
CA THR A 123 27.48 -35.40 -10.02
C THR A 123 26.30 -35.84 -10.88
N GLU A 124 26.16 -37.13 -11.20
CA GLU A 124 25.00 -37.66 -11.93
C GLU A 124 23.78 -37.80 -11.00
N ASP A 125 24.01 -38.23 -9.76
CA ASP A 125 22.97 -38.27 -8.71
C ASP A 125 22.50 -36.85 -8.36
N ASP A 126 23.38 -35.85 -8.41
CA ASP A 126 23.10 -34.46 -8.05
C ASP A 126 22.17 -33.78 -9.05
N ALA A 127 22.40 -33.99 -10.35
CA ALA A 127 21.55 -33.42 -11.40
C ALA A 127 20.16 -34.07 -11.43
N SER A 128 20.10 -35.41 -11.31
CA SER A 128 18.83 -36.14 -11.22
C SER A 128 18.06 -35.73 -9.96
N TRP A 129 18.76 -35.65 -8.82
CA TRP A 129 18.17 -35.20 -7.57
C TRP A 129 17.63 -33.77 -7.67
N ALA A 130 18.34 -32.86 -8.34
CA ALA A 130 17.91 -31.48 -8.48
C ALA A 130 16.62 -31.40 -9.33
N ALA A 131 16.55 -32.16 -10.41
CA ALA A 131 15.34 -32.25 -11.23
C ALA A 131 14.15 -32.82 -10.42
N ASP A 132 14.34 -33.92 -9.71
CA ASP A 132 13.30 -34.54 -8.86
C ASP A 132 12.87 -33.62 -7.70
N ALA A 133 13.83 -32.93 -7.08
CA ALA A 133 13.56 -31.96 -6.02
C ALA A 133 12.76 -30.77 -6.56
N LEU A 134 13.12 -30.28 -7.74
CA LEU A 134 12.39 -29.19 -8.38
C LEU A 134 10.96 -29.61 -8.73
N GLU A 135 10.76 -30.78 -9.33
CA GLU A 135 9.44 -31.29 -9.68
C GLU A 135 8.54 -31.41 -8.44
N ARG A 136 9.09 -31.91 -7.33
CA ARG A 136 8.38 -31.95 -6.04
C ARG A 136 8.02 -30.56 -5.54
N LEU A 137 8.92 -29.59 -5.60
CA LEU A 137 8.66 -28.21 -5.16
C LEU A 137 7.62 -27.50 -6.05
N VAL A 138 7.68 -27.69 -7.36
CA VAL A 138 6.69 -27.20 -8.34
C VAL A 138 5.31 -27.75 -8.01
N THR A 139 5.24 -29.05 -7.72
CA THR A 139 3.99 -29.74 -7.34
C THR A 139 3.49 -29.26 -5.98
N GLU A 140 4.37 -29.14 -4.98
CA GLU A 140 3.99 -28.64 -3.65
C GLU A 140 3.45 -27.21 -3.73
N TYR A 141 4.07 -26.34 -4.53
CA TYR A 141 3.60 -24.98 -4.73
C TYR A 141 2.15 -24.94 -5.26
N ALA A 142 1.85 -25.77 -6.26
CA ALA A 142 0.50 -25.89 -6.81
C ALA A 142 -0.50 -26.38 -5.75
N GLN A 143 -0.15 -27.42 -4.98
CA GLN A 143 -1.00 -27.96 -3.92
C GLN A 143 -1.27 -26.93 -2.80
N VAL A 144 -0.27 -26.15 -2.41
CA VAL A 144 -0.43 -25.08 -1.41
C VAL A 144 -1.43 -24.04 -1.89
N ARG A 145 -1.40 -23.67 -3.17
CA ARG A 145 -2.34 -22.70 -3.73
C ARG A 145 -3.76 -23.23 -3.80
N GLU A 146 -3.92 -24.50 -4.17
CA GLU A 146 -5.22 -25.14 -4.35
C GLU A 146 -5.90 -25.42 -3.00
N ARG A 147 -5.14 -25.94 -2.03
CA ARG A 147 -5.70 -26.44 -0.76
C ARG A 147 -5.79 -25.39 0.33
N MET A 148 -4.98 -24.34 0.28
CA MET A 148 -4.94 -23.33 1.34
C MET A 148 -5.67 -22.04 0.91
N PRO A 149 -6.55 -21.49 1.78
CA PRO A 149 -7.16 -20.19 1.53
C PRO A 149 -6.11 -19.08 1.56
N SER A 150 -6.45 -17.94 0.95
CA SER A 150 -5.60 -16.75 0.99
C SER A 150 -5.38 -16.29 2.43
N SER A 151 -4.14 -16.42 2.91
CA SER A 151 -3.75 -16.16 4.30
C SER A 151 -2.25 -15.90 4.39
N SER A 152 -1.80 -15.27 5.48
CA SER A 152 -0.38 -15.09 5.78
C SER A 152 0.37 -16.42 5.90
N LEU A 153 -0.28 -17.46 6.44
CA LEU A 153 0.28 -18.81 6.53
C LEU A 153 0.54 -19.41 5.14
N ARG A 154 -0.39 -19.23 4.19
CA ARG A 154 -0.18 -19.67 2.81
C ARG A 154 1.00 -18.93 2.18
N THR A 155 1.08 -17.62 2.34
CA THR A 155 2.19 -16.81 1.83
C THR A 155 3.52 -17.26 2.41
N ALA A 156 3.61 -17.48 3.73
CA ALA A 156 4.82 -17.97 4.38
C ALA A 156 5.27 -19.35 3.84
N ARG A 157 4.32 -20.25 3.55
CA ARG A 157 4.65 -21.55 2.93
C ARG A 157 5.13 -21.40 1.49
N GLN A 158 4.52 -20.51 0.71
CA GLN A 158 4.96 -20.20 -0.66
C GLN A 158 6.36 -19.58 -0.70
N GLU A 159 6.66 -18.65 0.21
CA GLU A 159 7.98 -18.06 0.38
C GLU A 159 9.05 -19.10 0.74
N ARG A 160 8.70 -20.06 1.62
CA ARG A 160 9.60 -21.18 1.94
C ARG A 160 9.90 -22.02 0.70
N ILE A 161 8.87 -22.42 -0.06
CA ILE A 161 9.04 -23.19 -1.29
C ILE A 161 9.92 -22.44 -2.29
N PHE A 162 9.69 -21.12 -2.45
CA PHE A 162 10.53 -20.28 -3.30
C PHE A 162 12.00 -20.27 -2.83
N GLY A 163 12.24 -20.13 -1.53
CA GLY A 163 13.59 -20.21 -0.95
C GLY A 163 14.29 -21.54 -1.18
N GLU A 164 13.58 -22.67 -1.14
CA GLU A 164 14.14 -23.97 -1.50
C GLU A 164 14.43 -24.09 -3.01
N MET A 165 13.54 -23.55 -3.85
CA MET A 165 13.78 -23.49 -5.31
C MET A 165 15.05 -22.71 -5.65
N LEU A 166 15.38 -21.63 -4.93
CA LEU A 166 16.62 -20.88 -5.13
C LEU A 166 17.89 -21.74 -4.98
N LYS A 167 17.84 -22.80 -4.16
CA LYS A 167 18.97 -23.72 -3.98
C LYS A 167 19.05 -24.78 -5.08
N VAL A 168 17.89 -25.28 -5.51
CA VAL A 168 17.78 -26.45 -6.38
C VAL A 168 17.91 -26.07 -7.85
N VAL A 169 17.19 -25.02 -8.26
CA VAL A 169 17.05 -24.65 -9.68
C VAL A 169 18.40 -24.39 -10.38
N PRO A 170 19.41 -23.75 -9.75
CA PRO A 170 20.75 -23.62 -10.34
C PRO A 170 21.46 -24.93 -10.73
N ARG A 171 21.08 -26.04 -10.11
CA ARG A 171 21.67 -27.35 -10.31
C ARG A 171 20.93 -28.20 -11.34
N VAL A 172 19.81 -27.70 -11.90
CA VAL A 172 19.02 -28.42 -12.89
C VAL A 172 19.61 -28.16 -14.29
N PRO A 173 20.21 -29.16 -14.94
CA PRO A 173 20.80 -28.98 -16.26
C PRO A 173 19.72 -28.70 -17.31
N GLY A 174 20.02 -27.79 -18.25
CA GLY A 174 19.11 -27.46 -19.35
C GLY A 174 17.80 -26.80 -18.93
N PHE A 175 17.75 -26.17 -17.75
CA PHE A 175 16.56 -25.47 -17.28
C PHE A 175 16.15 -24.33 -18.23
N ASP A 176 15.06 -24.52 -18.97
CA ASP A 176 14.51 -23.55 -19.91
C ASP A 176 13.65 -22.51 -19.18
N THR A 177 14.28 -21.38 -18.87
CA THR A 177 13.63 -20.28 -18.14
C THR A 177 12.48 -19.66 -18.94
N ASP A 178 12.59 -19.59 -20.26
CA ASP A 178 11.59 -18.90 -21.10
C ASP A 178 10.34 -19.76 -21.21
N ALA A 179 10.51 -21.07 -21.45
CA ALA A 179 9.41 -22.02 -21.43
C ALA A 179 8.70 -22.06 -20.07
N MET A 180 9.47 -22.04 -18.97
CA MET A 180 8.90 -22.09 -17.63
C MET A 180 8.17 -20.79 -17.24
N LEU A 181 8.66 -19.61 -17.65
CA LEU A 181 7.94 -18.34 -17.50
C LEU A 181 6.66 -18.28 -18.33
N ALA A 182 6.65 -18.91 -19.50
CA ALA A 182 5.48 -18.98 -20.39
C ALA A 182 4.44 -20.03 -19.95
N SER A 183 4.79 -20.92 -19.02
CA SER A 183 3.93 -22.02 -18.60
C SER A 183 2.61 -21.56 -17.95
N GLU A 184 1.54 -22.30 -18.22
CA GLU A 184 0.25 -22.14 -17.54
C GLU A 184 0.33 -22.55 -16.07
N LYS A 185 1.27 -23.43 -15.69
CA LYS A 185 1.39 -23.92 -14.32
C LYS A 185 2.10 -22.89 -13.43
N PRO A 186 1.46 -22.39 -12.35
CA PRO A 186 2.09 -21.40 -11.47
C PRO A 186 3.37 -21.90 -10.80
N GLY A 187 3.48 -23.21 -10.55
CA GLY A 187 4.67 -23.85 -10.01
C GLY A 187 5.90 -23.73 -10.92
N GLU A 188 5.71 -23.85 -12.23
CA GLU A 188 6.78 -23.73 -13.22
C GLU A 188 7.22 -22.27 -13.37
N ARG A 189 6.26 -21.33 -13.42
CA ARG A 189 6.58 -19.89 -13.45
C ARG A 189 7.35 -19.44 -12.21
N VAL A 190 6.98 -19.90 -11.02
CA VAL A 190 7.70 -19.54 -9.79
C VAL A 190 9.12 -20.15 -9.75
N ALA A 191 9.34 -21.33 -10.32
CA ALA A 191 10.67 -21.91 -10.49
C ALA A 191 11.53 -21.08 -11.45
N ALA A 192 10.96 -20.58 -12.54
CA ALA A 192 11.67 -19.70 -13.47
C ALA A 192 12.05 -18.35 -12.83
N LEU A 193 11.16 -17.79 -12.02
CA LEU A 193 11.46 -16.60 -11.22
C LEU A 193 12.58 -16.87 -10.20
N ALA A 194 12.60 -18.06 -9.59
CA ALA A 194 13.68 -18.47 -8.69
C ALA A 194 15.01 -18.61 -9.45
N ARG A 195 15.03 -19.19 -10.66
CA ARG A 195 16.22 -19.25 -11.52
C ARG A 195 16.81 -17.85 -11.75
N LEU A 196 16.01 -16.94 -12.28
CA LEU A 196 16.44 -15.58 -12.62
C LEU A 196 16.79 -14.75 -11.39
N TYR A 197 16.14 -15.03 -10.25
CA TYR A 197 16.51 -14.38 -9.01
C TYR A 197 17.84 -14.92 -8.49
N ALA A 198 18.12 -16.22 -8.57
CA ALA A 198 19.40 -16.79 -8.12
C ALA A 198 20.56 -16.35 -9.03
N GLU A 199 20.38 -16.47 -10.34
CA GLU A 199 21.34 -16.13 -11.39
C GLU A 199 20.71 -15.11 -12.35
N PRO A 200 20.88 -13.80 -12.07
CA PRO A 200 20.36 -12.74 -12.92
C PRO A 200 20.97 -12.80 -14.32
N ASP A 201 20.10 -12.88 -15.33
CA ASP A 201 20.45 -12.76 -16.74
C ASP A 201 19.68 -11.60 -17.36
N GLN A 202 20.37 -10.52 -17.68
CA GLN A 202 19.75 -9.32 -18.24
C GLN A 202 19.12 -9.56 -19.61
N ALA A 203 19.61 -10.53 -20.39
CA ALA A 203 19.00 -10.89 -21.67
C ALA A 203 17.57 -11.42 -21.51
N LYS A 204 17.19 -11.83 -20.29
CA LYS A 204 15.85 -12.31 -19.94
C LYS A 204 14.91 -11.22 -19.45
N LEU A 205 15.36 -9.96 -19.40
CA LEU A 205 14.55 -8.84 -18.92
C LEU A 205 13.23 -8.71 -19.71
N GLU A 206 13.28 -8.76 -21.05
CA GLU A 206 12.08 -8.65 -21.88
C GLU A 206 11.08 -9.78 -21.56
N VAL A 207 11.55 -11.03 -21.50
CA VAL A 207 10.72 -12.20 -21.22
C VAL A 207 10.10 -12.13 -19.83
N LEU A 208 10.86 -11.69 -18.82
CA LEU A 208 10.38 -11.47 -17.46
C LEU A 208 9.29 -10.39 -17.40
N LEU A 209 9.50 -9.27 -18.10
CA LEU A 209 8.54 -8.18 -18.15
C LEU A 209 7.26 -8.57 -18.89
N ASP A 210 7.36 -9.38 -19.94
CA ASP A 210 6.19 -9.94 -20.62
C ASP A 210 5.40 -10.89 -19.71
N ALA A 211 6.09 -11.76 -18.97
CA ALA A 211 5.45 -12.60 -17.95
C ALA A 211 4.76 -11.75 -16.88
N ALA A 212 5.39 -10.67 -16.40
CA ALA A 212 4.80 -9.76 -15.43
C ALA A 212 3.54 -9.04 -15.96
N ALA A 213 3.49 -8.70 -17.25
CA ALA A 213 2.33 -8.07 -17.87
C ALA A 213 1.11 -8.99 -17.94
N ARG A 214 1.33 -10.30 -18.01
CA ARG A 214 0.28 -11.34 -18.09
C ARG A 214 -0.06 -11.96 -16.73
N GLU A 215 0.74 -11.74 -15.70
CA GLU A 215 0.58 -12.43 -14.42
C GLU A 215 -0.66 -11.94 -13.66
N GLU A 216 -1.46 -12.91 -13.24
CA GLU A 216 -2.70 -12.67 -12.49
C GLU A 216 -2.52 -12.92 -10.98
N LEU A 217 -1.48 -13.66 -10.61
CA LEU A 217 -1.27 -14.12 -9.26
C LEU A 217 -0.42 -13.09 -8.49
N PRO A 218 -0.95 -12.46 -7.43
CA PRO A 218 -0.24 -11.40 -6.70
C PRO A 218 1.15 -11.81 -6.20
N PHE A 219 1.28 -13.06 -5.74
CA PHE A 219 2.57 -13.61 -5.28
C PHE A 219 3.61 -13.67 -6.39
N LEU A 220 3.24 -14.14 -7.59
CA LEU A 220 4.18 -14.25 -8.70
C LEU A 220 4.56 -12.87 -9.22
N LEU A 221 3.59 -11.96 -9.33
CA LEU A 221 3.85 -10.58 -9.75
C LEU A 221 4.76 -9.81 -8.78
N TYR A 222 4.62 -10.06 -7.47
CA TYR A 222 5.57 -9.56 -6.46
C TYR A 222 7.00 -10.06 -6.76
N TRP A 223 7.17 -11.35 -7.05
CA TRP A 223 8.47 -11.91 -7.42
C TRP A 223 8.99 -11.39 -8.75
N CYS A 224 8.14 -11.22 -9.77
CA CYS A 224 8.54 -10.55 -11.02
C CYS A 224 9.17 -9.19 -10.73
N ALA A 225 8.57 -8.40 -9.85
CA ALA A 225 9.08 -7.09 -9.50
C ALA A 225 10.42 -7.17 -8.73
N ASN A 226 10.61 -8.11 -7.82
CA ASN A 226 11.87 -8.28 -7.09
C ASN A 226 12.99 -8.80 -7.99
N THR A 227 12.66 -9.74 -8.88
CA THR A 227 13.60 -10.26 -9.88
C THR A 227 13.98 -9.16 -10.87
N THR A 228 13.04 -8.32 -11.30
CA THR A 228 13.33 -7.13 -12.12
C THR A 228 14.28 -6.17 -11.40
N ASP A 229 14.01 -5.87 -10.12
CA ASP A 229 14.90 -5.03 -9.31
C ASP A 229 16.32 -5.61 -9.28
N ARG A 230 16.46 -6.94 -9.14
CA ARG A 230 17.76 -7.62 -9.13
C ARG A 230 18.47 -7.59 -10.48
N LEU A 231 17.77 -7.84 -11.59
CA LEU A 231 18.32 -7.74 -12.95
C LEU A 231 18.79 -6.31 -13.28
N LEU A 232 18.10 -5.30 -12.74
CA LEU A 232 18.41 -3.88 -12.95
C LEU A 232 19.27 -3.26 -11.84
N SER A 233 19.79 -4.06 -10.91
CA SER A 233 20.61 -3.54 -9.81
C SER A 233 22.01 -3.14 -10.26
N ASP A 234 22.46 -3.59 -11.44
CA ASP A 234 23.75 -3.22 -12.01
C ASP A 234 23.66 -1.90 -12.80
N THR A 235 24.68 -1.04 -12.67
CA THR A 235 24.61 0.37 -13.13
C THR A 235 24.67 0.50 -14.66
N ALA A 236 24.97 -0.60 -15.36
CA ALA A 236 25.01 -0.69 -16.81
C ALA A 236 23.73 -1.31 -17.42
N ALA A 237 22.66 -1.45 -16.63
CA ALA A 237 21.42 -2.04 -17.11
C ALA A 237 20.79 -1.21 -18.25
N ASP A 238 20.97 -1.69 -19.47
CA ASP A 238 20.30 -1.24 -20.70
C ASP A 238 18.77 -1.42 -20.61
N THR A 239 18.10 -0.44 -20.04
CA THR A 239 16.64 -0.30 -20.07
C THR A 239 16.13 0.17 -21.44
N ASP A 240 17.00 0.72 -22.29
CA ASP A 240 16.64 1.22 -23.62
C ASP A 240 16.30 0.08 -24.58
N SER A 241 16.82 -1.12 -24.30
CA SER A 241 16.46 -2.38 -24.98
C SER A 241 15.00 -2.81 -24.78
N VAL A 242 14.29 -2.27 -23.77
CA VAL A 242 12.92 -2.70 -23.45
C VAL A 242 11.92 -2.13 -24.47
N PRO A 243 11.14 -2.98 -25.18
CA PRO A 243 10.20 -2.49 -26.16
C PRO A 243 9.13 -1.56 -25.57
N VAL A 244 8.91 -0.40 -26.18
CA VAL A 244 7.86 0.57 -25.77
C VAL A 244 6.48 -0.09 -25.69
N GLY A 245 6.21 -1.04 -26.59
CA GLY A 245 4.96 -1.81 -26.58
C GLY A 245 4.75 -2.61 -25.30
N LEU A 246 5.82 -3.15 -24.70
CA LEU A 246 5.79 -3.89 -23.45
C LEU A 246 5.56 -2.98 -22.25
N VAL A 247 6.23 -1.82 -22.20
CA VAL A 247 5.97 -0.78 -21.19
C VAL A 247 4.50 -0.33 -21.24
N ARG A 248 3.95 -0.17 -22.45
CA ARG A 248 2.53 0.15 -22.63
C ARG A 248 1.61 -0.96 -22.09
N ARG A 249 1.91 -2.24 -22.35
CA ARG A 249 1.14 -3.36 -21.77
C ARG A 249 1.15 -3.34 -20.24
N LEU A 250 2.31 -3.13 -19.63
CA LEU A 250 2.44 -3.01 -18.17
C LEU A 250 1.61 -1.84 -17.62
N ARG A 251 1.60 -0.69 -18.30
CA ARG A 251 0.77 0.48 -17.93
C ARG A 251 -0.73 0.19 -18.09
N THR A 252 -1.15 -0.46 -19.18
CA THR A 252 -2.53 -0.90 -19.38
C THR A 252 -2.97 -1.83 -18.26
N ARG A 253 -2.16 -2.84 -17.94
CA ARG A 253 -2.45 -3.77 -16.85
C ARG A 253 -2.55 -3.07 -15.50
N LEU A 254 -1.66 -2.11 -15.22
CA LEU A 254 -1.73 -1.31 -13.99
C LEU A 254 -3.05 -0.54 -13.86
N ALA A 255 -3.58 -0.01 -14.97
CA ALA A 255 -4.83 0.75 -14.98
C ALA A 255 -6.07 -0.11 -14.67
N GLU A 256 -6.02 -1.41 -14.92
CA GLU A 256 -7.11 -2.36 -14.62
C GLU A 256 -7.17 -2.77 -13.14
N LEU A 257 -6.08 -2.57 -12.39
CA LEU A 257 -5.96 -3.04 -11.02
C LEU A 257 -6.48 -2.00 -10.01
N PRO A 258 -7.10 -2.43 -8.90
CA PRO A 258 -7.53 -1.52 -7.85
C PRO A 258 -6.36 -0.68 -7.33
N ALA A 259 -6.59 0.63 -7.21
CA ALA A 259 -5.63 1.55 -6.63
C ALA A 259 -5.26 1.08 -5.21
N GLY A 260 -3.95 1.00 -4.93
CA GLY A 260 -3.43 0.51 -3.64
C GLY A 260 -3.22 -1.00 -3.51
N SER A 261 -3.73 -1.83 -4.43
CA SER A 261 -3.53 -3.29 -4.38
C SER A 261 -2.06 -3.70 -4.55
N ASP A 262 -1.66 -4.83 -3.97
CA ASP A 262 -0.29 -5.35 -4.07
C ASP A 262 0.18 -5.62 -5.51
N PRO A 263 -0.68 -6.17 -6.41
CA PRO A 263 -0.38 -6.25 -7.85
C PRO A 263 -0.07 -4.88 -8.47
N ALA A 264 -0.90 -3.87 -8.20
CA ALA A 264 -0.69 -2.53 -8.73
C ALA A 264 0.61 -1.91 -8.21
N ARG A 265 0.96 -2.16 -6.94
CA ARG A 265 2.23 -1.71 -6.35
C ARG A 265 3.44 -2.35 -7.02
N SER A 266 3.37 -3.66 -7.28
CA SER A 266 4.43 -4.42 -7.95
C SER A 266 4.69 -3.89 -9.37
N LEU A 267 3.63 -3.65 -10.15
CA LEU A 267 3.75 -3.05 -11.49
C LEU A 267 4.28 -1.61 -11.45
N ARG A 268 3.85 -0.78 -10.50
CA ARG A 268 4.43 0.57 -10.33
C ARG A 268 5.92 0.51 -9.97
N ARG A 269 6.35 -0.50 -9.22
CA ARG A 269 7.78 -0.69 -8.90
C ARG A 269 8.58 -1.01 -10.16
N ILE A 270 8.10 -1.96 -10.96
CA ILE A 270 8.70 -2.30 -12.27
C ILE A 270 8.77 -1.04 -13.17
N LEU A 271 7.64 -0.36 -13.38
CA LEU A 271 7.58 0.80 -14.28
C LEU A 271 8.51 1.95 -13.85
N ARG A 272 8.67 2.20 -12.55
CA ARG A 272 9.61 3.22 -12.05
C ARG A 272 11.07 2.86 -12.31
N ARG A 273 11.42 1.57 -12.36
CA ARG A 273 12.77 1.12 -12.71
C ARG A 273 13.06 1.29 -14.19
N LEU A 274 12.05 1.07 -15.04
CA LEU A 274 12.17 1.21 -16.49
C LEU A 274 12.15 2.68 -16.95
N ASP A 275 11.50 3.55 -16.20
CA ASP A 275 11.36 4.96 -16.53
C ASP A 275 11.41 5.83 -15.26
N PRO A 276 12.62 6.16 -14.77
CA PRO A 276 12.78 6.96 -13.56
C PRO A 276 12.23 8.40 -13.70
N SER A 277 11.98 8.86 -14.92
CA SER A 277 11.42 10.20 -15.20
C SER A 277 9.92 10.32 -14.88
N THR A 278 9.23 9.20 -14.63
CA THR A 278 7.81 9.17 -14.26
C THR A 278 7.51 9.50 -12.79
N THR A 279 8.49 10.03 -12.04
CA THR A 279 8.26 10.52 -10.68
C THR A 279 7.35 11.75 -10.75
N PRO A 280 6.16 11.77 -10.12
CA PRO A 280 5.40 13.02 -10.00
C PRO A 280 6.30 14.05 -9.28
N PRO A 281 6.32 15.31 -9.74
CA PRO A 281 7.18 16.31 -9.13
C PRO A 281 6.89 16.35 -7.64
N VAL A 282 7.94 16.17 -6.83
CA VAL A 282 7.89 16.53 -5.42
C VAL A 282 7.60 18.02 -5.41
N THR A 283 6.35 18.40 -5.15
CA THR A 283 5.98 19.78 -4.87
C THR A 283 6.69 20.14 -3.57
N GLY A 284 7.91 20.66 -3.71
CA GLY A 284 8.72 21.16 -2.61
C GLY A 284 8.24 22.55 -2.20
N GLY A 285 8.16 22.75 -0.88
CA GLY A 285 8.10 24.07 -0.24
C GLY A 285 6.72 24.52 0.20
#